data_AF-A0A8H7FFN0-F1
#
_entry.id   AF-A0A8H7FFN0-F1
#
_cell.length_a   1.000
_cell.length_b   1.000
_cell.length_c   1.000
_cell.angle_alpha   90.00
_cell.angle_beta   90.00
_cell.angle_gamma   90.00
#
_symmetry.space_group_name_H-M   'P 1'
#
loop_
_entity.id
_entity.type
_entity.pdbx_description
1 polymer ?
#
loop_
_entity_poly.entity_id
_entity_poly.type
_entity_poly.pdbx_seq_one_letter_code
_entity_poly.pdbx_strand_id
1 'polypeptide(L)'
;MSRESADALLQAATAQVGLAAAEEDQIEEMESYNSALEIDTEELNGHHYYLPTPSTPNKKNKKETDDKVMLDSLKKASADVIVVGTQNEYRRLWDSFVKFCCSHIDGIESAADVDALIPMLPAEFPNWIAYWIMDRCDSQSPFTGQAKHPSEARSSYNTAQKMRAAISHKFGREYGRGTQPWIENPFKPGEYTGNPSLAIPVCQYMISLRRRKVRAGEVVTSARAMDEPTMKKLYLFNMTFNPQEEHTSHSRKQKQEDPHCWAGYGLRLMLMLLYCVSMLCLLRYDEALKITWADVSFEYDLATNTPIVRLDLPFRKTHQNGGILPFYLYPDPKRPWLCPVTLFAEWWITSGGKQGGYVFRRKSGNRFSADGFERMTQSLRYWY
;
A
#
# COMPACT_ATOMS: atom_id res chain seq x y z
N MET A 1 30.18 -30.74 -5.05
CA MET A 1 29.04 -30.28 -5.87
C MET A 1 29.57 -29.83 -7.21
N SER A 2 29.06 -30.37 -8.32
CA SER A 2 29.40 -29.90 -9.67
C SER A 2 28.83 -28.49 -9.88
N ARG A 3 29.46 -27.68 -10.75
CA ARG A 3 28.96 -26.33 -11.12
C ARG A 3 27.49 -26.37 -11.59
N GLU A 4 27.11 -27.40 -12.34
CA GLU A 4 25.73 -27.60 -12.80
C GLU A 4 24.74 -27.80 -11.64
N SER A 5 25.15 -28.47 -10.56
CA SER A 5 24.30 -28.65 -9.38
C SER A 5 24.12 -27.36 -8.59
N ALA A 6 25.13 -26.47 -8.58
CA ALA A 6 25.04 -25.17 -7.93
C ALA A 6 24.15 -24.19 -8.72
N ASP A 7 24.25 -24.19 -10.05
CA ASP A 7 23.42 -23.34 -10.92
C ASP A 7 21.94 -23.79 -10.89
N ALA A 8 21.67 -25.09 -10.86
CA ALA A 8 20.31 -25.62 -10.72
C ALA A 8 19.67 -25.25 -9.37
N LEU A 9 20.44 -25.31 -8.28
CA LEU A 9 19.97 -24.88 -6.95
C LEU A 9 19.73 -23.37 -6.89
N LEU A 10 20.58 -22.57 -7.54
CA LEU A 10 20.41 -21.12 -7.59
C LEU A 10 19.18 -20.72 -8.43
N GLN A 11 18.93 -21.40 -9.55
CA GLN A 11 17.72 -21.20 -10.36
C GLN A 11 16.45 -21.62 -9.59
N ALA A 12 16.47 -22.77 -8.91
CA ALA A 12 15.34 -23.22 -8.09
C ALA A 12 15.05 -22.26 -6.93
N ALA A 13 16.09 -21.78 -6.23
CA ALA A 13 15.94 -20.78 -5.17
C ALA A 13 15.41 -19.44 -5.71
N THR A 14 15.88 -19.00 -6.88
CA THR A 14 15.40 -17.76 -7.53
C THR A 14 13.94 -17.88 -7.97
N ALA A 15 13.54 -19.04 -8.50
CA ALA A 15 12.16 -19.33 -8.87
C ALA A 15 11.23 -19.37 -7.64
N GLN A 16 11.69 -19.98 -6.54
CA GLN A 16 10.93 -20.07 -5.29
C GLN A 16 10.76 -18.70 -4.62
N VAL A 17 11.79 -17.84 -4.65
CA VAL A 17 11.70 -16.44 -4.19
C VAL A 17 10.76 -15.62 -5.09
N GLY A 18 10.73 -15.91 -6.39
CA GLY A 18 9.78 -15.30 -7.33
C GLY A 18 8.33 -15.69 -7.07
N LEU A 19 8.08 -16.95 -6.71
CA LEU A 19 6.75 -17.47 -6.36
C LEU A 19 6.24 -16.88 -5.04
N ALA A 20 7.05 -16.90 -3.98
CA ALA A 20 6.66 -16.34 -2.68
C ALA A 20 6.36 -14.83 -2.76
N ALA A 21 7.14 -14.09 -3.54
CA ALA A 21 6.88 -12.67 -3.77
C ALA A 21 5.60 -12.44 -4.60
N ALA A 22 5.29 -13.33 -5.54
CA ALA A 22 4.05 -13.26 -6.32
C ALA A 22 2.82 -13.58 -5.47
N GLU A 23 2.92 -14.55 -4.56
CA GLU A 23 1.88 -14.85 -3.58
C GLU A 23 1.66 -13.69 -2.61
N GLU A 24 2.73 -13.08 -2.09
CA GLU A 24 2.65 -11.90 -1.21
C GLU A 24 2.00 -10.70 -1.92
N ASP A 25 2.39 -10.39 -3.16
CA ASP A 25 1.80 -9.29 -3.95
C ASP A 25 0.32 -9.60 -4.31
N GLN A 26 -0.02 -10.87 -4.54
CA GLN A 26 -1.41 -11.31 -4.75
C GLN A 26 -2.25 -11.17 -3.47
N ILE A 27 -1.68 -11.48 -2.30
CA ILE A 27 -2.31 -11.28 -1.00
C ILE A 27 -2.47 -9.79 -0.72
N GLU A 28 -1.42 -8.97 -0.86
CA GLU A 28 -1.48 -7.51 -0.68
C GLU A 28 -2.50 -6.88 -1.61
N GLU A 29 -2.61 -7.34 -2.86
CA GLU A 29 -3.60 -6.84 -3.81
C GLU A 29 -5.01 -7.25 -3.39
N MET A 30 -5.21 -8.51 -3.00
CA MET A 30 -6.49 -9.01 -2.49
C MET A 30 -6.90 -8.25 -1.22
N GLU A 31 -5.96 -7.97 -0.32
CA GLU A 31 -6.15 -7.14 0.87
C GLU A 31 -6.43 -5.69 0.52
N SER A 32 -5.76 -5.11 -0.47
CA SER A 32 -6.01 -3.73 -0.93
C SER A 32 -7.38 -3.59 -1.58
N TYR A 33 -7.79 -4.60 -2.35
CA TYR A 33 -9.11 -4.68 -2.96
C TYR A 33 -10.18 -4.86 -1.90
N ASN A 34 -9.99 -5.78 -0.95
CA ASN A 34 -10.91 -5.98 0.17
C ASN A 34 -10.98 -4.74 1.07
N SER A 35 -9.85 -4.08 1.35
CA SER A 35 -9.80 -2.84 2.14
C SER A 35 -10.52 -1.69 1.44
N ALA A 36 -10.40 -1.58 0.11
CA ALA A 36 -11.17 -0.62 -0.67
C ALA A 36 -12.68 -0.92 -0.58
N LEU A 37 -13.09 -2.19 -0.56
CA LEU A 37 -14.49 -2.57 -0.36
C LEU A 37 -14.99 -2.33 1.08
N GLU A 38 -14.12 -2.49 2.09
CA GLU A 38 -14.45 -2.34 3.52
C GLU A 38 -14.58 -0.87 3.96
N ILE A 39 -13.69 0.01 3.48
CA ILE A 39 -13.75 1.46 3.77
C ILE A 39 -15.10 2.04 3.34
N ASP A 40 -15.69 1.50 2.27
CA ASP A 40 -16.92 1.99 1.66
C ASP A 40 -18.19 1.36 2.27
N THR A 41 -18.08 0.27 3.04
CA THR A 41 -19.23 -0.36 3.73
C THR A 41 -19.54 0.29 5.08
N GLU A 42 -18.57 0.95 5.72
CA GLU A 42 -18.78 1.63 7.01
C GLU A 42 -19.43 3.02 6.88
N GLU A 43 -19.40 3.66 5.70
CA GLU A 43 -20.14 4.91 5.44
C GLU A 43 -21.67 4.71 5.42
N LEU A 44 -22.15 3.47 5.22
CA LEU A 44 -23.59 3.14 5.17
C LEU A 44 -24.21 2.78 6.53
N ASN A 45 -23.40 2.52 7.58
CA ASN A 45 -23.89 2.05 8.88
C ASN A 45 -24.19 3.17 9.90
N GLY A 46 -24.35 4.41 9.43
CA GLY A 46 -24.75 5.57 10.25
C GLY A 46 -26.23 5.62 10.64
N HIS A 47 -27.02 4.54 10.51
CA HIS A 47 -28.46 4.55 10.81
C HIS A 47 -28.86 3.66 12.00
N HIS A 48 -29.48 4.33 12.98
CA HIS A 48 -30.30 3.82 14.07
C HIS A 48 -30.91 2.43 13.85
N TYR A 49 -30.57 1.49 14.74
CA TYR A 49 -31.33 0.26 14.94
C TYR A 49 -32.72 0.58 15.51
N TYR A 50 -33.75 0.60 14.65
CA TYR A 50 -35.10 0.28 15.09
C TYR A 50 -35.26 -1.23 15.00
N LEU A 51 -35.42 -1.89 16.15
CA LEU A 51 -35.81 -3.29 16.23
C LEU A 51 -37.23 -3.44 15.65
N PRO A 52 -37.45 -4.24 14.59
CA PRO A 52 -38.80 -4.57 14.15
C PRO A 52 -39.43 -5.54 15.15
N THR A 53 -40.64 -5.23 15.61
CA THR A 53 -41.50 -6.16 16.34
C THR A 53 -41.83 -7.39 15.47
N PRO A 54 -41.89 -8.60 16.05
CA PRO A 54 -42.11 -9.82 15.28
C PRO A 54 -43.52 -9.85 14.68
N SER A 55 -43.61 -9.88 13.34
CA SER A 55 -44.85 -10.14 12.63
C SER A 55 -45.01 -11.63 12.30
N THR A 56 -46.25 -12.07 12.38
CA THR A 56 -46.73 -13.46 12.26
C THR A 56 -46.41 -14.13 10.91
N PRO A 57 -46.29 -15.48 10.90
CA PRO A 57 -45.80 -16.23 9.75
C PRO A 57 -46.85 -16.25 8.63
N ASN A 58 -46.55 -15.59 7.51
CA ASN A 58 -47.37 -15.67 6.32
C ASN A 58 -46.73 -16.50 5.21
N LYS A 59 -47.62 -17.22 4.53
CA LYS A 59 -47.41 -18.32 3.59
C LYS A 59 -46.32 -18.08 2.54
N LYS A 60 -45.43 -19.06 2.43
CA LYS A 60 -44.46 -19.25 1.34
C LYS A 60 -45.19 -19.29 -0.01
N ASN A 61 -44.96 -18.28 -0.85
CA ASN A 61 -45.24 -18.34 -2.28
C ASN A 61 -44.01 -17.84 -3.07
N LYS A 62 -43.51 -18.75 -3.93
CA LYS A 62 -42.65 -18.54 -5.11
C LYS A 62 -41.40 -17.66 -4.94
N LYS A 63 -40.29 -18.33 -4.60
CA LYS A 63 -38.98 -17.76 -4.23
C LYS A 63 -38.07 -17.36 -5.42
N GLU A 64 -38.41 -17.72 -6.65
CA GLU A 64 -37.49 -17.62 -7.80
C GLU A 64 -37.42 -16.20 -8.42
N THR A 65 -38.50 -15.42 -8.30
CA THR A 65 -38.52 -14.01 -8.73
C THR A 65 -37.87 -13.06 -7.72
N ASP A 66 -37.80 -13.47 -6.45
CA ASP A 66 -37.31 -12.63 -5.34
C ASP A 66 -35.78 -12.58 -5.31
N ASP A 67 -35.11 -13.70 -5.60
CA ASP A 67 -33.64 -13.79 -5.61
C ASP A 67 -33.02 -12.92 -6.72
N LYS A 68 -33.65 -12.85 -7.91
CA LYS A 68 -33.17 -11.99 -9.00
C LYS A 68 -33.35 -10.51 -8.66
N VAL A 69 -34.47 -10.14 -8.05
CA VAL A 69 -34.75 -8.76 -7.61
C VAL A 69 -33.80 -8.34 -6.48
N MET A 70 -33.50 -9.24 -5.54
CA MET A 70 -32.48 -9.00 -4.51
C MET A 70 -31.09 -8.85 -5.10
N LEU A 71 -30.70 -9.70 -6.07
CA LEU A 71 -29.41 -9.61 -6.74
C LEU A 71 -29.27 -8.30 -7.55
N ASP A 72 -30.32 -7.89 -8.26
CA ASP A 72 -30.32 -6.63 -9.01
C ASP A 72 -30.31 -5.41 -8.06
N SER A 73 -30.99 -5.51 -6.92
CA SER A 73 -30.94 -4.49 -5.86
C SER A 73 -29.55 -4.38 -5.23
N LEU A 74 -28.88 -5.51 -4.98
CA LEU A 74 -27.48 -5.56 -4.51
C LEU A 74 -26.53 -4.95 -5.54
N LYS A 75 -26.68 -5.31 -6.82
CA LYS A 75 -25.89 -4.72 -7.92
C LYS A 75 -26.08 -3.21 -7.97
N LYS A 76 -27.33 -2.74 -7.93
CA LYS A 76 -27.67 -1.31 -7.95
C LYS A 76 -27.12 -0.57 -6.73
N ALA A 77 -27.22 -1.13 -5.53
CA ALA A 77 -26.64 -0.56 -4.32
C ALA A 77 -25.11 -0.47 -4.39
N SER A 78 -24.47 -1.42 -5.09
CA SER A 78 -23.01 -1.45 -5.27
C SER A 78 -22.49 -0.71 -6.51
N ALA A 79 -23.36 -0.12 -7.34
CA ALA A 79 -22.99 0.45 -8.63
C ALA A 79 -22.24 1.79 -8.51
N ASP A 80 -22.56 2.58 -7.48
CA ASP A 80 -21.99 3.93 -7.27
C ASP A 80 -20.71 3.92 -6.42
N VAL A 81 -20.18 2.74 -6.07
CA VAL A 81 -18.95 2.60 -5.28
C VAL A 81 -17.72 3.14 -6.02
N ILE A 82 -17.74 3.16 -7.35
CA ILE A 82 -16.61 3.64 -8.15
C ILE A 82 -16.96 4.99 -8.76
N VAL A 83 -16.17 6.01 -8.44
CA VAL A 83 -16.29 7.35 -9.02
C VAL A 83 -16.33 7.27 -10.55
N VAL A 84 -17.27 7.99 -11.17
CA VAL A 84 -17.52 7.99 -12.62
C VAL A 84 -16.24 8.17 -13.45
N GLY A 85 -15.32 9.02 -12.98
CA GLY A 85 -14.02 9.23 -13.62
C GLY A 85 -13.18 7.94 -13.73
N THR A 86 -13.12 7.16 -12.65
CA THR A 86 -12.42 5.88 -12.60
C THR A 86 -13.08 4.84 -13.50
N GLN A 87 -14.42 4.78 -13.52
CA GLN A 87 -15.15 3.88 -14.42
C GLN A 87 -14.89 4.19 -15.90
N ASN A 88 -14.85 5.49 -16.26
CA ASN A 88 -14.51 5.92 -17.62
C ASN A 88 -13.07 5.56 -17.97
N GLU A 89 -12.13 5.71 -17.02
CA GLU A 89 -10.75 5.31 -17.22
C GLU A 89 -10.62 3.79 -17.43
N TYR A 90 -11.30 2.96 -16.64
CA TYR A 90 -11.33 1.51 -16.81
C TYR A 90 -11.94 1.08 -18.14
N ARG A 91 -13.06 1.68 -18.56
CA ARG A 91 -13.63 1.43 -19.89
C ARG A 91 -12.65 1.74 -21.01
N ARG A 92 -12.00 2.90 -20.96
CA ARG A 92 -10.98 3.29 -21.95
C ARG A 92 -9.79 2.32 -21.99
N LEU A 93 -9.36 1.84 -20.83
CA LEU A 93 -8.26 0.87 -20.72
C LEU A 93 -8.68 -0.51 -21.25
N TRP A 94 -9.90 -0.95 -20.96
CA TRP A 94 -10.49 -2.15 -21.53
C TRP A 94 -10.55 -2.07 -23.07
N ASP A 95 -11.06 -0.97 -23.63
CA ASP A 95 -11.09 -0.77 -25.08
C ASP A 95 -9.69 -0.81 -25.69
N SER A 96 -8.68 -0.30 -24.97
CA SER A 96 -7.29 -0.40 -25.41
C SER A 96 -6.73 -1.82 -25.33
N PHE A 97 -7.19 -2.65 -24.40
CA PHE A 97 -6.83 -4.07 -24.32
C PHE A 97 -7.47 -4.86 -25.45
N VAL A 98 -8.76 -4.63 -25.73
CA VAL A 98 -9.46 -5.26 -26.86
C VAL A 98 -8.77 -4.91 -28.17
N LYS A 99 -8.44 -3.63 -28.41
CA LYS A 99 -7.70 -3.21 -29.61
C LYS A 99 -6.35 -3.91 -29.74
N PHE A 100 -5.65 -4.11 -28.63
CA PHE A 100 -4.40 -4.87 -28.60
C PHE A 100 -4.64 -6.33 -29.02
N CYS A 101 -5.68 -6.98 -28.49
CA CYS A 101 -6.05 -8.34 -28.87
C CYS A 101 -6.40 -8.43 -30.36
N CYS A 102 -7.23 -7.52 -30.87
CA CYS A 102 -7.59 -7.47 -32.29
C CYS A 102 -6.39 -7.33 -33.24
N SER A 103 -5.30 -6.72 -32.76
CA SER A 103 -4.12 -6.46 -33.58
C SER A 103 -3.09 -7.59 -33.54
N HIS A 104 -3.09 -8.43 -32.52
CA HIS A 104 -1.98 -9.35 -32.24
C HIS A 104 -2.38 -10.77 -31.83
N ILE A 105 -3.67 -11.03 -31.59
CA ILE A 105 -4.18 -12.35 -31.18
C ILE A 105 -5.07 -12.88 -32.30
N ASP A 106 -4.65 -14.00 -32.88
CA ASP A 106 -5.38 -14.64 -33.97
C ASP A 106 -6.80 -15.04 -33.52
N GLY A 107 -7.78 -14.77 -34.37
CA GLY A 107 -9.18 -15.11 -34.14
C GLY A 107 -9.97 -14.10 -33.30
N ILE A 108 -9.38 -12.95 -32.92
CA ILE A 108 -10.10 -11.84 -32.28
C ILE A 108 -10.15 -10.68 -33.26
N GLU A 109 -11.35 -10.27 -33.70
CA GLU A 109 -11.52 -9.14 -34.62
C GLU A 109 -12.23 -7.96 -33.94
N SER A 110 -12.98 -8.24 -32.87
CA SER A 110 -13.85 -7.28 -32.19
C SER A 110 -13.93 -7.52 -30.68
N ALA A 111 -14.52 -6.56 -29.97
CA ALA A 111 -14.84 -6.72 -28.54
C ALA A 111 -15.77 -7.90 -28.28
N ALA A 112 -16.69 -8.18 -29.21
CA ALA A 112 -17.65 -9.27 -29.10
C ALA A 112 -16.96 -10.64 -29.10
N ASP A 113 -15.82 -10.78 -29.77
CA ASP A 113 -15.06 -12.03 -29.81
C ASP A 113 -14.41 -12.31 -28.44
N VAL A 114 -13.89 -11.26 -27.78
CA VAL A 114 -13.37 -11.37 -26.41
C VAL A 114 -14.49 -11.71 -25.43
N ASP A 115 -15.65 -11.08 -25.57
CA ASP A 115 -16.84 -11.39 -24.75
C ASP A 115 -17.34 -12.82 -24.99
N ALA A 116 -17.26 -13.33 -26.22
CA ALA A 116 -17.67 -14.68 -26.60
C ALA A 116 -16.79 -15.78 -26.00
N LEU A 117 -15.55 -15.46 -25.58
CA LEU A 117 -14.71 -16.38 -24.81
C LEU A 117 -15.24 -16.63 -23.40
N ILE A 118 -16.28 -15.94 -22.95
CA ILE A 118 -16.82 -16.09 -21.61
C ILE A 118 -18.04 -17.03 -21.66
N PRO A 119 -18.06 -18.12 -20.87
CA PRO A 119 -17.23 -18.37 -19.68
C PRO A 119 -15.94 -19.17 -19.90
N MET A 120 -15.65 -19.65 -21.11
CA MET A 120 -14.52 -20.54 -21.38
C MET A 120 -13.31 -19.81 -21.96
N LEU A 121 -12.58 -19.14 -21.07
CA LEU A 121 -11.36 -18.42 -21.43
C LEU A 121 -10.19 -19.39 -21.65
N PRO A 122 -9.28 -19.11 -22.59
CA PRO A 122 -8.10 -19.93 -22.81
C PRO A 122 -7.12 -19.82 -21.64
N ALA A 123 -6.34 -20.88 -21.41
CA ALA A 123 -5.29 -20.93 -20.40
C ALA A 123 -4.29 -19.76 -20.51
N GLU A 124 -4.04 -19.32 -21.74
CA GLU A 124 -3.08 -18.28 -22.12
C GLU A 124 -3.62 -16.85 -21.94
N PHE A 125 -4.89 -16.66 -21.58
CA PHE A 125 -5.49 -15.33 -21.44
C PHE A 125 -4.70 -14.40 -20.48
N PRO A 126 -4.16 -14.88 -19.35
CA PRO A 126 -3.26 -14.07 -18.52
C PRO A 126 -2.03 -13.54 -19.25
N ASN A 127 -1.46 -14.32 -20.18
CA ASN A 127 -0.30 -13.91 -20.95
C ASN A 127 -0.65 -12.76 -21.91
N TRP A 128 -1.87 -12.74 -22.44
CA TRP A 128 -2.34 -11.62 -23.28
C TRP A 128 -2.39 -10.31 -22.49
N ILE A 129 -2.82 -10.36 -21.21
CA ILE A 129 -2.82 -9.21 -20.30
C ILE A 129 -1.37 -8.75 -20.05
N ALA A 130 -0.46 -9.67 -19.76
CA ALA A 130 0.94 -9.35 -19.53
C ALA A 130 1.59 -8.72 -20.78
N TYR A 131 1.35 -9.27 -21.97
CA TYR A 131 1.87 -8.73 -23.24
C TYR A 131 1.31 -7.35 -23.55
N TRP A 132 0.02 -7.11 -23.30
CA TRP A 132 -0.58 -5.79 -23.46
C TRP A 132 0.08 -4.74 -22.55
N ILE A 133 0.31 -5.08 -21.28
CA ILE A 133 1.03 -4.19 -20.35
C ILE A 133 2.48 -4.00 -20.80
N MET A 134 3.14 -5.06 -21.28
CA MET A 134 4.50 -5.02 -21.81
C MET A 134 4.64 -4.14 -23.04
N ASP A 135 3.72 -4.22 -23.99
CA ASP A 135 3.68 -3.38 -25.19
C ASP A 135 3.58 -1.88 -24.85
N ARG A 136 2.79 -1.51 -23.84
CA ARG A 136 2.59 -0.11 -23.45
C ARG A 136 3.65 0.45 -22.49
N CYS A 137 4.14 -0.37 -21.58
CA CYS A 137 4.87 0.11 -20.40
C CYS A 137 6.33 -0.32 -20.37
N ASP A 138 6.71 -1.43 -20.99
CA ASP A 138 8.07 -1.95 -20.89
C ASP A 138 9.01 -1.38 -21.96
N SER A 139 10.30 -1.42 -21.68
CA SER A 139 11.36 -1.14 -22.65
C SER A 139 11.61 -2.28 -23.62
N GLN A 140 11.14 -3.48 -23.31
CA GLN A 140 11.21 -4.65 -24.20
C GLN A 140 9.92 -4.81 -24.99
N SER A 141 10.04 -5.24 -26.25
CA SER A 141 8.89 -5.62 -27.08
C SER A 141 8.44 -7.04 -26.74
N PRO A 142 7.13 -7.28 -26.52
CA PRO A 142 6.63 -8.63 -26.27
C PRO A 142 6.76 -9.55 -27.47
N PHE A 143 6.85 -9.01 -28.70
CA PHE A 143 6.85 -9.80 -29.93
C PHE A 143 8.25 -10.20 -30.40
N THR A 144 9.24 -9.33 -30.18
CA THR A 144 10.62 -9.58 -30.64
C THR A 144 11.56 -9.95 -29.50
N GLY A 145 11.16 -9.70 -28.24
CA GLY A 145 12.05 -9.81 -27.08
C GLY A 145 13.17 -8.77 -27.05
N GLN A 146 13.23 -7.88 -28.04
CA GLN A 146 14.28 -6.86 -28.17
C GLN A 146 13.89 -5.57 -27.46
N ALA A 147 14.90 -4.74 -27.16
CA ALA A 147 14.65 -3.39 -26.66
C ALA A 147 13.93 -2.55 -27.73
N LYS A 148 12.83 -1.91 -27.34
CA LYS A 148 12.11 -0.91 -28.12
C LYS A 148 13.00 0.29 -28.42
N HIS A 149 12.74 0.98 -29.52
CA HIS A 149 13.53 2.15 -29.88
C HIS A 149 13.39 3.25 -28.81
N PRO A 150 14.43 4.05 -28.52
CA PRO A 150 14.34 5.13 -27.53
C PRO A 150 13.22 6.16 -27.81
N SER A 151 12.86 6.38 -29.08
CA SER A 151 11.78 7.31 -29.47
C SER A 151 10.38 6.83 -29.15
N GLU A 152 10.19 5.55 -28.85
CA GLU A 152 8.87 5.02 -28.48
C GLU A 152 8.51 5.44 -27.06
N ALA A 153 7.36 6.11 -26.92
CA ALA A 153 6.88 6.56 -25.63
C ALA A 153 6.51 5.36 -24.75
N ARG A 154 7.04 5.33 -23.53
CA ARG A 154 6.78 4.26 -22.54
C ARG A 154 5.94 4.83 -21.41
N SER A 155 4.85 4.15 -21.10
CA SER A 155 4.01 4.53 -19.96
C SER A 155 4.69 4.17 -18.63
N SER A 156 4.30 4.85 -17.55
CA SER A 156 4.82 4.62 -16.19
C SER A 156 4.30 3.31 -15.58
N TYR A 157 4.93 2.87 -14.49
CA TYR A 157 4.43 1.75 -13.69
C TYR A 157 3.01 2.01 -13.16
N ASN A 158 2.71 3.25 -12.77
CA ASN A 158 1.37 3.63 -12.32
C ASN A 158 0.31 3.39 -13.41
N THR A 159 0.65 3.65 -14.68
CA THR A 159 -0.24 3.31 -15.80
C THR A 159 -0.43 1.80 -15.93
N ALA A 160 0.64 1.00 -15.77
CA ALA A 160 0.54 -0.46 -15.75
C ALA A 160 -0.38 -0.98 -14.63
N GLN A 161 -0.30 -0.39 -13.43
CA GLN A 161 -1.21 -0.72 -12.33
C GLN A 161 -2.67 -0.43 -12.68
N LYS A 162 -2.95 0.73 -13.28
CA LYS A 162 -4.30 1.05 -13.75
C LYS A 162 -4.80 0.10 -14.84
N MET A 163 -3.93 -0.29 -15.78
CA MET A 163 -4.23 -1.27 -16.82
C MET A 163 -4.66 -2.60 -16.20
N ARG A 164 -3.88 -3.14 -15.26
CA ARG A 164 -4.21 -4.36 -14.53
C ARG A 164 -5.51 -4.22 -13.73
N ALA A 165 -5.70 -3.12 -13.03
CA ALA A 165 -6.91 -2.84 -12.24
C ALA A 165 -8.16 -2.80 -13.12
N ALA A 166 -8.07 -2.25 -14.34
CA ALA A 166 -9.19 -2.24 -15.30
C ALA A 166 -9.60 -3.67 -15.71
N ILE A 167 -8.65 -4.56 -15.95
CA ILE A 167 -8.93 -5.98 -16.22
C ILE A 167 -9.55 -6.64 -14.99
N SER A 168 -8.94 -6.43 -13.82
CA SER A 168 -9.45 -6.98 -12.55
C SER A 168 -10.89 -6.56 -12.29
N HIS A 169 -11.20 -5.28 -12.53
CA HIS A 169 -12.55 -4.74 -12.45
C HIS A 169 -13.52 -5.41 -13.43
N LYS A 170 -13.13 -5.49 -14.71
CA LYS A 170 -13.96 -6.10 -15.76
C LYS A 170 -14.34 -7.55 -15.40
N PHE A 171 -13.35 -8.37 -15.05
CA PHE A 171 -13.59 -9.78 -14.69
C PHE A 171 -14.26 -9.94 -13.32
N GLY A 172 -13.88 -9.12 -12.35
CA GLY A 172 -14.43 -9.19 -10.99
C GLY A 172 -15.90 -8.77 -10.92
N ARG A 173 -16.25 -7.62 -11.53
CA ARG A 173 -17.58 -6.99 -11.42
C ARG A 173 -18.49 -7.34 -12.59
N GLU A 174 -18.05 -7.13 -13.82
CA GLU A 174 -18.94 -7.26 -15.00
C GLU A 174 -19.17 -8.73 -15.38
N TYR A 175 -18.11 -9.55 -15.35
CA TYR A 175 -18.23 -10.99 -15.61
C TYR A 175 -18.47 -11.84 -14.36
N GLY A 176 -18.54 -11.21 -13.18
CA GLY A 176 -18.90 -11.88 -11.93
C GLY A 176 -17.92 -12.96 -11.45
N ARG A 177 -16.64 -12.89 -11.83
CA ARG A 177 -15.59 -13.84 -11.38
C ARG A 177 -15.04 -13.51 -9.99
N GLY A 178 -15.34 -12.31 -9.48
CA GLY A 178 -14.84 -11.83 -8.19
C GLY A 178 -13.32 -11.73 -8.14
N THR A 179 -12.77 -12.00 -6.94
CA THR A 179 -11.33 -11.95 -6.63
C THR A 179 -10.69 -13.34 -6.56
N GLN A 180 -11.35 -14.36 -7.09
CA GLN A 180 -10.84 -15.73 -7.03
C GLN A 180 -9.55 -15.85 -7.85
N PRO A 181 -8.54 -16.59 -7.35
CA PRO A 181 -7.30 -16.81 -8.08
C PRO A 181 -7.58 -17.52 -9.41
N TRP A 182 -6.78 -17.20 -10.43
CA TRP A 182 -6.86 -17.87 -11.72
C TRP A 182 -6.34 -19.30 -11.61
N ILE A 183 -7.23 -20.28 -11.65
CA ILE A 183 -6.90 -21.70 -11.50
C ILE A 183 -7.64 -22.57 -12.52
N GLU A 184 -6.97 -23.62 -12.97
CA GLU A 184 -7.59 -24.67 -13.76
C GLU A 184 -8.60 -25.44 -12.90
N ASN A 185 -9.76 -25.74 -13.48
CA ASN A 185 -10.81 -26.50 -12.81
C ASN A 185 -10.37 -27.96 -12.65
N PRO A 186 -10.23 -28.48 -11.41
CA PRO A 186 -9.75 -29.84 -11.18
C PRO A 186 -10.70 -30.92 -11.71
N PHE A 187 -11.99 -30.58 -11.92
CA PHE A 187 -12.99 -31.51 -12.43
C PHE A 187 -13.16 -31.46 -13.95
N LYS A 188 -12.60 -30.42 -14.61
CA LYS A 188 -12.67 -30.22 -16.06
C LYS A 188 -11.35 -29.63 -16.57
N PRO A 189 -10.36 -30.47 -16.83
CA PRO A 189 -9.08 -30.03 -17.40
C PRO A 189 -9.30 -29.19 -18.67
N GLY A 190 -8.58 -28.09 -18.80
CA GLY A 190 -8.71 -27.10 -19.85
C GLY A 190 -9.70 -25.97 -19.56
N GLU A 191 -10.57 -26.09 -18.55
CA GLU A 191 -11.47 -25.00 -18.14
C GLU A 191 -10.83 -24.21 -16.99
N TYR A 192 -10.64 -22.91 -17.17
CA TYR A 192 -10.05 -22.04 -16.16
C TYR A 192 -11.11 -21.17 -15.48
N THR A 193 -10.94 -20.97 -14.18
CA THR A 193 -11.84 -20.18 -13.33
C THR A 193 -11.07 -19.13 -12.56
N GLY A 194 -11.79 -18.09 -12.11
CA GLY A 194 -11.20 -16.96 -11.38
C GLY A 194 -10.91 -15.76 -12.27
N ASN A 195 -10.12 -14.82 -11.73
CA ASN A 195 -9.79 -13.57 -12.38
C ASN A 195 -8.40 -13.63 -13.03
N PRO A 196 -8.29 -13.53 -14.38
CA PRO A 196 -7.02 -13.69 -15.07
C PRO A 196 -5.98 -12.59 -14.73
N SER A 197 -6.39 -11.44 -14.20
CA SER A 197 -5.45 -10.41 -13.74
C SER A 197 -4.71 -10.79 -12.45
N LEU A 198 -5.24 -11.78 -11.72
CA LEU A 198 -4.66 -12.34 -10.49
C LEU A 198 -3.87 -13.63 -10.76
N ALA A 199 -3.68 -14.00 -12.03
CA ALA A 199 -2.87 -15.14 -12.38
C ALA A 199 -1.38 -14.89 -12.08
N ILE A 200 -0.67 -15.93 -11.67
CA ILE A 200 0.76 -15.90 -11.33
C ILE A 200 1.61 -15.22 -12.43
N PRO A 201 1.43 -15.50 -13.75
CA PRO A 201 2.23 -14.83 -14.78
C PRO A 201 2.09 -13.31 -14.79
N VAL A 202 0.87 -12.79 -14.55
CA VAL A 202 0.61 -11.34 -14.52
C VAL A 202 1.24 -10.73 -13.26
N CYS A 203 1.07 -11.36 -12.09
CA CYS A 203 1.69 -10.90 -10.83
C CYS A 203 3.22 -10.83 -10.95
N GLN A 204 3.84 -11.93 -11.40
CA GLN A 204 5.30 -12.02 -11.58
C GLN A 204 5.81 -10.97 -12.58
N TYR A 205 5.06 -10.75 -13.66
CA TYR A 205 5.39 -9.73 -14.64
C TYR A 205 5.31 -8.32 -14.04
N MET A 206 4.26 -8.00 -13.28
CA MET A 206 4.11 -6.69 -12.63
C MET A 206 5.24 -6.39 -11.63
N ILE A 207 5.61 -7.37 -10.79
CA ILE A 207 6.75 -7.24 -9.85
C ILE A 207 8.05 -6.96 -10.62
N SER A 208 8.28 -7.71 -11.70
CA SER A 208 9.48 -7.57 -12.53
C SER A 208 9.51 -6.21 -13.24
N LEU A 209 8.37 -5.77 -13.77
CA LEU A 209 8.20 -4.46 -14.39
C LEU A 209 8.48 -3.35 -13.39
N ARG A 210 7.92 -3.42 -12.17
CA ARG A 210 8.19 -2.46 -11.08
C ARG A 210 9.69 -2.32 -10.86
N ARG A 211 10.39 -3.44 -10.66
CA ARG A 211 11.85 -3.45 -10.45
C ARG A 211 12.64 -2.87 -11.63
N ARG A 212 12.21 -3.13 -12.88
CA ARG A 212 12.83 -2.52 -14.08
C ARG A 212 12.61 -1.01 -14.13
N LYS A 213 11.39 -0.53 -13.85
CA LYS A 213 11.06 0.90 -13.83
C LYS A 213 11.85 1.67 -12.79
N VAL A 214 11.97 1.11 -11.59
CA VAL A 214 12.81 1.71 -10.53
C VAL A 214 14.27 1.79 -10.95
N ARG A 215 14.82 0.74 -11.57
CA ARG A 215 16.20 0.77 -12.11
C ARG A 215 16.37 1.80 -13.23
N ALA A 216 15.31 2.08 -13.99
CA ALA A 216 15.30 3.14 -15.01
C ALA A 216 15.09 4.55 -14.42
N GLY A 217 15.06 4.70 -13.10
CA GLY A 217 14.92 5.98 -12.41
C GLY A 217 13.48 6.45 -12.18
N GLU A 218 12.47 5.60 -12.44
CA GLU A 218 11.09 5.92 -12.06
C GLU A 218 10.96 5.92 -10.54
N VAL A 219 10.42 7.00 -9.98
CA VAL A 219 10.20 7.12 -8.54
C VAL A 219 9.18 6.08 -8.10
N VAL A 220 9.52 5.27 -7.10
CA VAL A 220 8.60 4.25 -6.57
C VAL A 220 7.37 4.96 -5.99
N THR A 221 6.18 4.60 -6.48
CA THR A 221 4.90 5.23 -6.10
C THR A 221 4.64 5.19 -4.59
N SER A 222 5.09 4.13 -3.91
CA SER A 222 4.96 3.94 -2.46
C SER A 222 6.10 4.57 -1.64
N ALA A 223 7.12 5.13 -2.29
CA ALA A 223 8.27 5.75 -1.62
C ALA A 223 8.49 7.17 -2.14
N ARG A 224 7.47 8.03 -2.00
CA ARG A 224 7.79 9.44 -1.76
C ARG A 224 8.48 9.51 -0.41
N ALA A 225 9.79 9.30 -0.41
CA ALA A 225 10.62 9.55 0.75
C ALA A 225 10.40 11.02 1.14
N MET A 226 10.22 11.26 2.45
CA MET A 226 10.17 12.62 2.98
C MET A 226 11.48 13.32 2.61
N ASP A 227 11.40 14.36 1.79
CA ASP A 227 12.55 15.16 1.42
C ASP A 227 12.76 16.32 2.41
N GLU A 228 13.94 16.92 2.38
CA GLU A 228 14.26 18.05 3.25
C GLU A 228 13.26 19.22 3.10
N PRO A 229 12.84 19.64 1.89
CA PRO A 229 11.81 20.66 1.74
C PRO A 229 10.47 20.31 2.40
N THR A 230 10.02 19.06 2.31
CA THR A 230 8.78 18.61 2.98
C THR A 230 8.94 18.61 4.49
N MET A 231 10.07 18.14 5.01
CA MET A 231 10.40 18.21 6.44
C MET A 231 10.40 19.66 6.96
N LYS A 232 10.96 20.59 6.17
CA LYS A 232 10.96 22.02 6.52
C LYS A 232 9.56 22.60 6.57
N LYS A 233 8.72 22.31 5.57
CA LYS A 233 7.32 22.77 5.54
C LYS A 233 6.54 22.21 6.74
N LEU A 234 6.72 20.92 7.03
CA LEU A 234 6.08 20.26 8.18
C LEU A 234 6.50 20.91 9.51
N TYR A 235 7.81 21.15 9.69
CA TYR A 235 8.34 21.80 10.88
C TYR A 235 7.75 23.20 11.05
N LEU A 236 7.82 24.05 10.01
CA LEU A 236 7.32 25.42 10.09
C LEU A 236 5.82 25.46 10.42
N PHE A 237 5.04 24.57 9.80
CA PHE A 237 3.62 24.43 10.09
C PHE A 237 3.36 23.98 11.53
N ASN A 238 4.05 22.96 12.02
CA ASN A 238 3.83 22.46 13.38
C ASN A 238 4.28 23.45 14.47
N MET A 239 5.25 24.31 14.17
CA MET A 239 5.73 25.36 15.09
C MET A 239 4.76 26.54 15.24
N THR A 240 3.70 26.65 14.42
CA THR A 240 2.66 27.66 14.64
C THR A 240 1.69 27.28 15.76
N PHE A 241 1.70 26.02 16.21
CA PHE A 241 0.82 25.53 17.27
C PHE A 241 1.42 25.82 18.64
N ASN A 242 0.57 26.22 19.58
CA ASN A 242 1.01 26.63 20.91
C ASN A 242 1.39 25.39 21.77
N PRO A 243 2.62 25.30 22.31
CA PRO A 243 3.03 24.19 23.18
C PRO A 243 2.21 24.04 24.46
N GLN A 244 1.63 25.14 24.96
CA GLN A 244 0.85 25.19 26.19
C GLN A 244 -0.65 24.93 25.95
N GLU A 245 -1.09 24.79 24.70
CA GLU A 245 -2.50 24.53 24.40
C GLU A 245 -2.86 23.10 24.84
N GLU A 246 -3.72 22.99 25.84
CA GLU A 246 -4.28 21.71 26.24
C GLU A 246 -5.05 21.12 25.06
N HIS A 247 -4.54 20.01 24.53
CA HIS A 247 -5.22 19.33 23.45
C HIS A 247 -6.56 18.83 23.95
N THR A 248 -7.63 19.48 23.51
CA THR A 248 -9.00 19.04 23.75
C THR A 248 -9.38 18.00 22.70
N SER A 249 -10.28 17.08 23.07
CA SER A 249 -10.82 16.12 22.12
C SER A 249 -11.68 16.88 21.11
N HIS A 250 -11.16 17.11 19.90
CA HIS A 250 -11.94 17.73 18.83
C HIS A 250 -13.07 16.79 18.42
N SER A 251 -14.29 17.33 18.35
CA SER A 251 -15.42 16.57 17.81
C SER A 251 -15.18 16.20 16.34
N ARG A 252 -15.78 15.10 15.86
CA ARG A 252 -15.72 14.72 14.44
C ARG A 252 -16.14 15.88 13.51
N LYS A 253 -17.13 16.66 13.93
CA LYS A 253 -17.61 17.85 13.21
C LYS A 253 -16.52 18.93 13.09
N GLN A 254 -15.84 19.25 14.18
CA GLN A 254 -14.73 20.21 14.15
C GLN A 254 -13.55 19.74 13.29
N LYS A 255 -13.24 18.44 13.31
CA LYS A 255 -12.19 17.88 12.44
C LYS A 255 -12.54 17.99 10.95
N GLN A 256 -13.84 17.96 10.61
CA GLN A 256 -14.31 18.14 9.25
C GLN A 256 -14.33 19.62 8.83
N GLU A 257 -14.66 20.52 9.75
CA GLU A 257 -14.67 21.98 9.52
C GLU A 257 -13.26 22.59 9.48
N ASP A 258 -12.32 22.05 10.26
CA ASP A 258 -10.92 22.45 10.25
C ASP A 258 -9.98 21.23 10.18
N PRO A 259 -9.65 20.76 8.96
CA PRO A 259 -8.72 19.64 8.76
C PRO A 259 -7.31 19.89 9.31
N HIS A 260 -6.93 21.15 9.54
CA HIS A 260 -5.59 21.49 10.03
C HIS A 260 -5.41 21.18 11.52
N CYS A 261 -6.50 21.07 12.29
CA CYS A 261 -6.52 20.80 13.73
C CYS A 261 -6.65 19.32 14.10
N TRP A 262 -5.96 18.43 13.37
CA TRP A 262 -6.05 16.98 13.60
C TRP A 262 -5.24 16.48 14.82
N ALA A 263 -4.21 17.22 15.26
CA ALA A 263 -3.37 16.87 16.39
C ALA A 263 -2.91 18.09 17.21
N GLY A 264 -2.70 17.87 18.52
CA GLY A 264 -2.03 18.84 19.41
C GLY A 264 -0.51 18.83 19.27
N TYR A 265 0.13 19.85 19.86
CA TYR A 265 1.58 20.09 19.74
C TYR A 265 2.44 18.87 20.05
N GLY A 266 2.20 18.20 21.19
CA GLY A 266 3.03 17.05 21.60
C GLY A 266 3.02 15.89 20.60
N LEU A 267 1.87 15.61 19.97
CA LEU A 267 1.79 14.56 18.96
C LEU A 267 2.52 14.97 17.67
N ARG A 268 2.40 16.24 17.27
CA ARG A 268 3.13 16.78 16.12
C ARG A 268 4.64 16.71 16.33
N LEU A 269 5.10 17.09 17.53
CA LEU A 269 6.51 17.03 17.91
C LEU A 269 7.04 15.59 17.87
N MET A 270 6.30 14.64 18.44
CA MET A 270 6.66 13.21 18.37
C MET A 270 6.76 12.71 16.93
N LEU A 271 5.81 13.08 16.06
CA LEU A 271 5.84 12.69 14.65
C LEU A 271 7.00 13.36 13.90
N MET A 272 7.31 14.63 14.20
CA MET A 272 8.47 15.31 13.64
C MET A 272 9.78 14.60 14.02
N LEU A 273 9.92 14.20 15.29
CA LEU A 273 11.05 13.40 15.75
C LEU A 273 11.10 12.06 15.02
N LEU A 274 9.96 11.37 14.88
CA LEU A 274 9.86 10.11 14.14
C LEU A 274 10.35 10.27 12.70
N TYR A 275 9.85 11.27 11.98
CA TYR A 275 10.26 11.55 10.61
C TYR A 275 11.74 11.90 10.50
N CYS A 276 12.25 12.72 11.43
CA CYS A 276 13.66 13.12 11.46
C CYS A 276 14.58 11.90 11.68
N VAL A 277 14.28 11.07 12.68
CA VAL A 277 15.06 9.85 12.98
C VAL A 277 14.98 8.87 11.81
N SER A 278 13.78 8.63 11.26
CA SER A 278 13.60 7.78 10.08
C SER A 278 14.42 8.27 8.88
N MET A 279 14.43 9.58 8.62
CA MET A 279 15.17 10.17 7.50
C MET A 279 16.69 10.09 7.70
N LEU A 280 17.20 10.49 8.87
CA LEU A 280 18.64 10.55 9.14
C LEU A 280 19.26 9.15 9.30
N CYS A 281 18.51 8.20 9.86
CA CYS A 281 19.00 6.83 10.09
C CYS A 281 18.60 5.85 8.98
N LEU A 282 17.88 6.32 7.94
CA LEU A 282 17.35 5.52 6.84
C LEU A 282 16.52 4.32 7.35
N LEU A 283 15.60 4.60 8.27
CA LEU A 283 14.72 3.59 8.88
C LEU A 283 13.33 3.63 8.27
N ARG A 284 12.73 2.45 8.12
CA ARG A 284 11.29 2.33 7.90
C ARG A 284 10.53 2.80 9.16
N TYR A 285 9.26 3.16 9.01
CA TYR A 285 8.46 3.59 10.17
C TYR A 285 8.29 2.47 11.19
N ASP A 286 8.13 1.21 10.77
CA ASP A 286 7.99 0.09 11.71
C ASP A 286 9.28 -0.16 12.52
N GLU A 287 10.43 0.16 11.93
CA GLU A 287 11.74 0.12 12.59
C GLU A 287 11.89 1.27 13.58
N ALA A 288 11.59 2.51 13.15
CA ALA A 288 11.70 3.68 14.03
C ALA A 288 10.73 3.61 15.22
N LEU A 289 9.51 3.08 15.02
CA LEU A 289 8.53 2.86 16.09
C LEU A 289 8.96 1.81 17.13
N LYS A 290 9.97 0.98 16.84
CA LYS A 290 10.53 0.01 17.79
C LYS A 290 11.57 0.62 18.73
N ILE A 291 12.02 1.85 18.47
CA ILE A 291 13.06 2.51 19.28
C ILE A 291 12.53 2.73 20.70
N THR A 292 13.32 2.27 21.67
CA THR A 292 13.08 2.46 23.10
C THR A 292 14.02 3.50 23.69
N TRP A 293 13.70 4.05 24.85
CA TRP A 293 14.61 4.95 25.56
C TRP A 293 15.89 4.27 26.04
N ALA A 294 15.93 2.94 26.07
CA ALA A 294 17.16 2.18 26.34
C ALA A 294 18.13 2.20 25.14
N ASP A 295 17.60 2.44 23.94
CA ASP A 295 18.34 2.53 22.69
C ASP A 295 18.92 3.95 22.45
N VAL A 296 18.54 4.93 23.29
CA VAL A 296 18.91 6.35 23.14
C VAL A 296 19.83 6.79 24.27
N SER A 297 21.05 7.20 23.91
CA SER A 297 22.03 7.76 24.82
C SER A 297 22.35 9.21 24.48
N PHE A 298 22.34 10.07 25.49
CA PHE A 298 22.74 11.48 25.35
C PHE A 298 24.19 11.61 25.78
N GLU A 299 25.07 11.95 24.85
CA GLU A 299 26.52 12.01 25.05
C GLU A 299 27.07 13.38 24.62
N TYR A 300 28.34 13.61 24.91
CA TYR A 300 29.09 14.75 24.38
C TYR A 300 30.21 14.23 23.49
N ASP A 301 30.37 14.84 22.32
CA ASP A 301 31.56 14.60 21.50
C ASP A 301 32.78 15.17 22.22
N LEU A 302 33.73 14.30 22.57
CA LEU A 302 34.94 14.66 23.32
C LEU A 302 35.84 15.65 22.57
N ALA A 303 35.79 15.67 21.24
CA ALA A 303 36.62 16.57 20.45
C ALA A 303 36.05 17.99 20.38
N THR A 304 34.74 18.11 20.26
CA THR A 304 34.06 19.40 20.00
C THR A 304 33.26 19.92 21.20
N ASN A 305 33.13 19.11 22.26
CA ASN A 305 32.24 19.35 23.39
C ASN A 305 30.78 19.63 22.98
N THR A 306 30.35 19.03 21.86
CA THR A 306 29.01 19.21 21.29
C THR A 306 28.09 18.11 21.82
N PRO A 307 26.86 18.43 22.27
CA PRO A 307 25.89 17.41 22.67
C PRO A 307 25.47 16.58 21.46
N ILE A 308 25.49 15.26 21.58
CA ILE A 308 25.11 14.32 20.53
C ILE A 308 24.09 13.32 21.08
N VAL A 309 23.25 12.80 20.18
CA VAL A 309 22.37 11.67 20.48
C VAL A 309 22.96 10.43 19.82
N ARG A 310 23.35 9.45 20.63
CA ARG A 310 23.73 8.13 20.18
C ARG A 310 22.50 7.22 20.17
N LEU A 311 22.27 6.55 19.04
CA LEU A 311 21.14 5.66 18.83
C LEU A 311 21.65 4.24 18.48
N ASP A 312 21.44 3.32 19.41
CA ASP A 312 21.77 1.89 19.26
C ASP A 312 20.55 1.16 18.68
N LEU A 313 20.65 0.54 17.50
CA LEU A 313 19.50 -0.06 16.81
C LEU A 313 19.61 -1.59 16.73
N PRO A 314 19.32 -2.34 17.82
CA PRO A 314 19.61 -3.78 17.91
C PRO A 314 18.82 -4.66 16.94
N PHE A 315 17.74 -4.13 16.36
CA PHE A 315 16.84 -4.85 15.46
C PHE A 315 17.18 -4.72 13.97
N ARG A 316 18.24 -3.98 13.61
CA ARG A 316 18.59 -3.72 12.20
C ARG A 316 19.43 -4.86 11.60
N LYS A 317 18.92 -5.51 10.56
CA LYS A 317 19.66 -6.55 9.81
C LYS A 317 20.61 -5.90 8.80
N THR A 318 21.85 -5.58 9.20
CA THR A 318 22.84 -5.03 8.24
C THR A 318 24.18 -5.75 8.19
N HIS A 319 24.38 -6.86 8.92
CA HIS A 319 25.62 -7.61 8.77
C HIS A 319 25.41 -9.11 8.99
N GLN A 320 25.94 -9.94 8.08
CA GLN A 320 25.85 -11.40 8.18
C GLN A 320 26.77 -11.96 9.29
N ASN A 321 27.83 -11.23 9.67
CA ASN A 321 28.88 -11.70 10.61
C ASN A 321 29.33 -10.66 11.67
N GLY A 322 28.50 -9.69 12.10
CA GLY A 322 29.04 -8.54 12.86
C GLY A 322 27.98 -7.67 13.54
N GLY A 323 28.37 -7.05 14.66
CA GLY A 323 27.50 -6.19 15.45
C GLY A 323 27.05 -4.92 14.72
N ILE A 324 25.95 -4.34 15.19
CA ILE A 324 25.37 -3.12 14.63
C ILE A 324 26.10 -1.92 15.27
N LEU A 325 26.74 -1.08 14.45
CA LEU A 325 27.30 0.17 14.93
C LEU A 325 26.18 1.18 15.23
N PRO A 326 26.29 1.97 16.31
CA PRO A 326 25.31 3.00 16.63
C PRO A 326 25.35 4.17 15.64
N PHE A 327 24.23 4.87 15.54
CA PHE A 327 24.16 6.16 14.85
C PHE A 327 24.51 7.29 15.82
N TYR A 328 25.37 8.20 15.40
CA TYR A 328 25.68 9.42 16.14
C TYR A 328 25.03 10.61 15.45
N LEU A 329 24.06 11.22 16.14
CA LEU A 329 23.23 12.29 15.64
C LEU A 329 23.69 13.62 16.24
N TYR A 330 24.16 14.51 15.37
CA TYR A 330 24.70 15.82 15.74
C TYR A 330 23.63 16.91 15.67
N PRO A 331 23.81 18.02 16.42
CA PRO A 331 22.90 19.15 16.33
C PRO A 331 23.13 19.89 15.01
N ASP A 332 22.04 20.34 14.39
CA ASP A 332 22.07 21.17 13.19
C ASP A 332 21.26 22.46 13.42
N PRO A 333 21.87 23.50 14.01
CA PRO A 333 21.17 24.75 14.29
C PRO A 333 20.79 25.53 13.02
N LYS A 334 21.42 25.23 11.87
CA LYS A 334 21.08 25.88 10.59
C LYS A 334 19.81 25.29 9.98
N ARG A 335 19.55 24.01 10.27
CA ARG A 335 18.36 23.27 9.83
C ARG A 335 17.64 22.68 11.05
N PRO A 336 16.92 23.50 11.84
CA PRO A 336 16.23 23.03 13.04
C PRO A 336 15.19 21.93 12.73
N TRP A 337 14.64 21.90 11.52
CA TRP A 337 13.73 20.84 11.04
C TRP A 337 14.40 19.48 10.82
N LEU A 338 15.73 19.42 10.81
CA LEU A 338 16.55 18.20 10.77
C LEU A 338 17.52 18.15 11.96
N CYS A 339 17.23 18.86 13.06
CA CYS A 339 18.07 18.83 14.25
C CYS A 339 17.57 17.75 15.23
N PRO A 340 18.10 16.52 15.18
CA PRO A 340 17.62 15.43 16.03
C PRO A 340 17.83 15.73 17.51
N VAL A 341 18.92 16.40 17.89
CA VAL A 341 19.24 16.73 19.28
C VAL A 341 18.17 17.63 19.89
N THR A 342 17.77 18.69 19.18
CA THR A 342 16.69 19.60 19.62
C THR A 342 15.36 18.86 19.71
N LEU A 343 14.98 18.10 18.68
CA LEU A 343 13.71 17.37 18.67
C LEU A 343 13.64 16.31 19.78
N PHE A 344 14.74 15.60 20.06
CA PHE A 344 14.81 14.67 21.19
C PHE A 344 14.67 15.39 22.52
N ALA A 345 15.33 16.53 22.70
CA ALA A 345 15.26 17.31 23.95
C ALA A 345 13.83 17.85 24.20
N GLU A 346 13.20 18.44 23.19
CA GLU A 346 11.82 18.94 23.29
C GLU A 346 10.84 17.79 23.55
N TRP A 347 11.00 16.67 22.85
CA TRP A 347 10.14 15.51 23.04
C TRP A 347 10.32 14.89 24.41
N TRP A 348 11.55 14.82 24.91
CA TRP A 348 11.86 14.34 26.25
C TRP A 348 11.11 15.13 27.33
N ILE A 349 11.13 16.46 27.23
CA ILE A 349 10.41 17.33 28.16
C ILE A 349 8.90 17.12 28.02
N THR A 350 8.40 17.12 26.78
CA THR A 350 6.96 17.00 26.48
C THR A 350 6.36 15.66 26.88
N SER A 351 7.14 14.58 26.80
CA SER A 351 6.73 13.22 27.19
C SER A 351 6.88 12.94 28.69
N GLY A 352 7.37 13.90 29.48
CA GLY A 352 7.56 13.75 30.93
C GLY A 352 8.82 13.00 31.33
N GLY A 353 9.83 12.93 30.46
CA GLY A 353 11.16 12.40 30.75
C GLY A 353 11.30 10.88 30.69
N LYS A 354 12.31 10.36 31.40
CA LYS A 354 12.81 8.96 31.37
C LYS A 354 11.84 7.97 32.02
N GLN A 355 10.69 7.76 31.39
CA GLN A 355 9.84 6.61 31.67
C GLN A 355 10.28 5.53 30.67
N GLY A 356 10.69 4.36 31.16
CA GLY A 356 11.20 3.27 30.31
C GLY A 356 10.26 2.89 29.15
N GLY A 357 10.72 2.03 28.24
CA GLY A 357 9.93 1.57 27.09
C GLY A 357 10.12 2.43 25.84
N TYR A 358 9.11 2.52 24.98
CA TYR A 358 9.18 3.12 23.64
C TYR A 358 9.33 4.65 23.67
N VAL A 359 10.12 5.17 22.74
CA VAL A 359 10.24 6.61 22.46
C VAL A 359 8.93 7.15 21.88
N PHE A 360 8.33 6.39 20.96
CA PHE A 360 7.10 6.75 20.26
C PHE A 360 5.91 5.97 20.85
N ARG A 361 5.21 6.60 21.80
CA ARG A 361 4.16 5.96 22.58
C ARG A 361 2.79 6.10 21.96
N ARG A 362 1.93 5.13 22.26
CA ARG A 362 0.50 5.22 21.96
C ARG A 362 -0.10 6.42 22.67
N LYS A 363 -0.95 7.16 21.97
CA LYS A 363 -1.79 8.21 22.56
C LYS A 363 -3.13 7.60 22.96
N SER A 364 -3.56 7.87 24.19
CA SER A 364 -4.88 7.46 24.72
C SER A 364 -5.63 8.70 25.18
N GLY A 365 -6.68 9.08 24.44
CA GLY A 365 -7.36 10.36 24.65
C GLY A 365 -6.42 11.56 24.46
N ASN A 366 -6.35 12.45 25.45
CA ASN A 366 -5.54 13.67 25.39
C ASN A 366 -4.11 13.51 25.93
N ARG A 367 -3.75 12.31 26.42
CA ARG A 367 -2.44 12.05 27.03
C ARG A 367 -1.74 10.89 26.32
N PHE A 368 -0.41 10.88 26.40
CA PHE A 368 0.36 9.70 26.03
C PHE A 368 0.13 8.61 27.07
N SER A 369 0.20 7.35 26.64
CA SER A 369 0.06 6.22 27.56
C SER A 369 1.08 6.35 28.69
N ALA A 370 0.58 6.21 29.92
CA ALA A 370 1.43 6.14 31.11
C ALA A 370 2.24 4.83 31.12
N ASP A 371 1.75 3.79 30.42
CA ASP A 371 2.53 2.61 30.13
C ASP A 371 3.50 2.89 28.98
N GLY A 372 4.77 3.02 29.32
CA GLY A 372 5.85 3.22 28.34
C GLY A 372 6.04 2.07 27.36
N PHE A 373 5.46 0.90 27.61
CA PHE A 373 5.55 -0.27 26.72
C PHE A 373 4.41 -0.34 25.70
N GLU A 374 3.44 0.58 25.74
CA GLU A 374 2.45 0.72 24.68
C GLU A 374 3.02 1.53 23.50
N ARG A 375 3.54 0.81 22.50
CA ARG A 375 4.04 1.43 21.27
C ARG A 375 2.92 2.06 20.45
N MET A 376 3.27 3.14 19.76
CA MET A 376 2.46 3.62 18.64
C MET A 376 2.42 2.57 17.52
N THR A 377 1.24 2.35 16.96
CA THR A 377 1.02 1.42 15.84
C THR A 377 0.76 2.19 14.55
N GLN A 378 1.12 1.62 13.40
CA GLN A 378 0.89 2.21 12.08
C GLN A 378 -0.60 2.30 11.68
N SER A 379 -1.51 1.66 12.41
CA SER A 379 -2.93 1.63 12.06
C SER A 379 -3.54 3.04 12.05
N LEU A 380 -4.01 3.45 10.87
CA LEU A 380 -4.69 4.72 10.62
C LEU A 380 -5.98 4.91 11.43
N ARG A 381 -6.53 3.83 12.00
CA ARG A 381 -7.78 3.83 12.79
C ARG A 381 -7.70 4.69 14.06
N TYR A 382 -6.49 5.02 14.53
CA TYR A 382 -6.29 5.80 15.76
C TYR A 382 -5.94 7.27 15.52
N TRP A 383 -5.84 7.69 14.25
CA TRP A 383 -5.49 9.07 13.90
C TRP A 383 -6.71 9.95 13.62
N TYR A 384 -7.89 9.35 13.40
CA TYR A 384 -9.15 10.03 13.09
C TYR A 384 -10.18 9.97 14.22
#